data_AF-A0A661SSA4-F1
#
_entry.id   AF-A0A661SSA4-F1
#
_cell.length_a   1.000
_cell.length_b   1.000
_cell.length_c   1.000
_cell.angle_alpha   90.00
_cell.angle_beta   90.00
_cell.angle_gamma   90.00
#
_symmetry.space_group_name_H-M   'P 1'
#
loop_
_entity.id
_entity.type
_entity.pdbx_description
1 polymer ?
#
loop_
_entity_poly.entity_id
_entity_poly.type
_entity_poly.pdbx_seq_one_letter_code
_entity_poly.pdbx_strand_id
1 'polypeptide(L)'
;AEWTVVFNTGNGTYQLVSGGANRVYEGGGDDVVQKTVTLADYRSGIGYGHGNATSPVPSSGSFPGDNVSFTNNRVTINPRGMINITTGGYVYIANNKSRTFTVGALSTGVVMLKKWDGSAWN
;
A
#
# COMPACT_ATOMS: atom_id res chain seq x y z
N ALA A 1 9.78 9.30 -15.02
CA ALA A 1 8.32 9.49 -14.92
C ALA A 1 7.89 9.12 -13.51
N GLU A 2 6.80 9.69 -13.04
CA GLU A 2 6.16 9.26 -11.80
C GLU A 2 5.44 7.93 -11.98
N TRP A 3 5.43 7.16 -10.90
CA TRP A 3 4.78 5.86 -10.81
C TRP A 3 3.95 5.80 -9.55
N THR A 4 2.68 5.46 -9.69
CA THR A 4 1.74 5.39 -8.58
C THR A 4 1.22 3.99 -8.40
N VAL A 5 1.20 3.54 -7.14
CA VAL A 5 0.42 2.38 -6.74
C VAL A 5 -0.91 2.89 -6.17
N VAL A 6 -2.02 2.45 -6.76
CA VAL A 6 -3.38 2.79 -6.30
C VAL A 6 -4.00 1.56 -5.64
N PHE A 7 -4.40 1.68 -4.38
CA PHE A 7 -4.96 0.60 -3.57
C PHE A 7 -6.50 0.67 -3.61
N ASN A 8 -7.13 -0.34 -4.22
CA ASN A 8 -8.58 -0.43 -4.33
C ASN A 8 -9.09 -1.46 -3.33
N THR A 9 -9.18 -1.04 -2.06
CA THR A 9 -9.44 -1.93 -0.91
C THR A 9 -10.78 -2.65 -1.00
N GLY A 10 -11.83 -1.95 -1.42
CA GLY A 10 -13.17 -2.53 -1.62
C GLY A 10 -13.23 -3.63 -2.69
N ASN A 11 -12.32 -3.60 -3.67
CA ASN A 11 -12.25 -4.60 -4.73
C ASN A 11 -11.16 -5.66 -4.49
N GLY A 12 -10.37 -5.54 -3.42
CA GLY A 12 -9.24 -6.45 -3.18
C GLY A 12 -8.16 -6.39 -4.26
N THR A 13 -7.99 -5.23 -4.92
CA THR A 13 -6.99 -5.06 -5.99
C THR A 13 -6.03 -3.91 -5.71
N TYR A 14 -4.89 -3.89 -6.41
CA TYR A 14 -4.09 -2.68 -6.58
C TYR A 14 -3.70 -2.50 -8.04
N GLN A 15 -3.40 -1.27 -8.41
CA GLN A 15 -2.95 -0.93 -9.76
C GLN A 15 -1.58 -0.28 -9.72
N LEU A 16 -0.76 -0.59 -10.72
CA LEU A 16 0.43 0.17 -11.05
C LEU A 16 0.08 1.12 -12.19
N VAL A 17 0.24 2.42 -11.96
CA VAL A 17 -0.12 3.48 -12.89
C VAL A 17 1.12 4.32 -13.18
N SER A 18 1.42 4.55 -14.45
CA SER A 18 2.48 5.49 -14.88
C SER A 18 1.87 6.84 -15.21
N GLY A 19 2.61 7.92 -14.95
CA GLY A 19 2.23 9.30 -15.31
C GLY A 19 2.17 9.62 -16.80
N GLY A 20 1.89 8.66 -17.68
CA GLY A 20 1.63 8.94 -19.10
C GLY A 20 2.75 9.62 -19.89
N ALA A 21 2.33 10.42 -20.85
CA ALA A 21 3.18 11.20 -21.75
C ALA A 21 3.79 12.42 -21.05
N ASN A 22 3.05 13.07 -20.15
CA ASN A 22 3.47 14.22 -19.36
C ASN A 22 4.41 13.83 -18.20
N ARG A 23 4.47 12.53 -17.89
CA ARG A 23 5.34 11.87 -16.89
C ARG A 23 5.00 12.18 -15.44
N VAL A 24 3.81 12.71 -15.16
CA VAL A 24 3.30 13.13 -13.85
C VAL A 24 2.00 12.38 -13.58
N TYR A 25 1.80 11.91 -12.34
CA TYR A 25 0.54 11.26 -11.98
C TYR A 25 -0.49 12.29 -11.49
N GLU A 26 -1.66 12.30 -12.12
CA GLU A 26 -2.72 13.28 -11.83
C GLU A 26 -4.05 12.61 -11.41
N GLY A 27 -4.12 11.28 -11.50
CA GLY A 27 -5.32 10.49 -11.24
C GLY A 27 -6.31 10.50 -12.42
N GLY A 28 -5.81 10.71 -13.65
CA GLY A 28 -6.61 10.85 -14.85
C GLY A 28 -5.79 11.39 -16.03
N GLY A 29 -6.45 11.93 -17.05
CA GLY A 29 -5.76 12.52 -18.20
C GLY A 29 -5.03 11.47 -19.04
N ASP A 30 -3.71 11.60 -19.14
CA ASP A 30 -2.82 10.69 -19.87
C ASP A 30 -2.19 9.60 -19.00
N ASP A 31 -2.57 9.49 -17.72
CA ASP A 31 -2.18 8.39 -16.84
C ASP A 31 -2.53 7.02 -17.46
N VAL A 32 -1.61 6.07 -17.36
CA VAL A 32 -1.76 4.73 -17.96
C VAL A 32 -1.68 3.65 -16.89
N VAL A 33 -2.74 2.84 -16.77
CA VAL A 33 -2.72 1.63 -15.95
C VAL A 33 -1.85 0.58 -16.62
N GLN A 34 -0.71 0.30 -16.01
CA GLN A 34 0.29 -0.65 -16.51
C GLN A 34 -0.01 -2.08 -16.04
N LYS A 35 -0.60 -2.19 -14.84
CA LYS A 35 -0.94 -3.49 -14.25
C LYS A 35 -2.09 -3.34 -13.28
N THR A 36 -3.01 -4.30 -13.31
CA THR A 36 -3.98 -4.54 -12.23
C THR A 36 -3.64 -5.88 -11.59
N VAL A 37 -3.63 -5.92 -10.26
CA VAL A 37 -3.38 -7.12 -9.48
C VAL A 37 -4.55 -7.37 -8.55
N THR A 38 -5.10 -8.58 -8.63
CA THR A 38 -6.13 -9.07 -7.72
C THR A 38 -5.49 -9.89 -6.61
N LEU A 39 -5.67 -9.48 -5.36
CA LEU A 39 -5.03 -10.15 -4.22
C LEU A 39 -5.53 -11.58 -4.01
N ALA A 40 -6.81 -11.83 -4.32
CA ALA A 40 -7.41 -13.15 -4.21
C ALA A 40 -6.74 -14.20 -5.14
N ASP A 41 -6.09 -13.77 -6.22
CA ASP A 41 -5.38 -14.67 -7.14
C ASP A 41 -4.16 -15.35 -6.47
N TYR A 42 -3.62 -14.74 -5.40
CA TYR A 42 -2.58 -15.35 -4.56
C TYR A 42 -3.11 -16.47 -3.65
N ARG A 43 -4.42 -16.73 -3.66
CA ARG A 43 -5.12 -17.74 -2.84
C ARG A 43 -4.92 -17.50 -1.35
N SER A 44 -5.20 -18.51 -0.52
CA SER A 44 -5.06 -18.46 0.95
C SER A 44 -5.81 -17.30 1.64
N GLY A 45 -6.83 -16.75 0.99
CA GLY A 45 -7.59 -15.60 1.50
C GLY A 45 -6.74 -14.35 1.68
N ILE A 46 -5.72 -14.14 0.85
CA ILE A 46 -4.92 -12.90 0.87
C ILE A 46 -5.81 -11.71 0.50
N GLY A 47 -5.83 -10.70 1.36
CA GLY A 47 -6.61 -9.48 1.15
C GLY A 47 -6.15 -8.36 2.08
N TYR A 48 -6.71 -7.17 1.85
CA TYR A 48 -6.51 -6.04 2.75
C TYR A 48 -7.07 -6.35 4.13
N GLY A 49 -6.28 -6.11 5.17
CA GLY A 49 -6.66 -6.45 6.53
C GLY A 49 -5.48 -6.48 7.48
N HIS A 50 -5.75 -6.23 8.76
CA HIS A 50 -4.76 -6.33 9.82
C HIS A 50 -4.86 -7.63 10.65
N GLY A 51 -5.76 -8.55 10.29
CA GLY A 51 -5.85 -9.90 10.87
C GLY A 51 -5.95 -9.86 12.40
N ASN A 52 -5.04 -10.55 13.10
CA ASN A 52 -4.98 -10.55 14.57
C ASN A 52 -4.07 -9.46 15.17
N ALA A 53 -3.56 -8.53 14.36
CA ALA A 53 -2.74 -7.44 14.86
C ALA A 53 -3.59 -6.52 15.74
N THR A 54 -3.07 -6.17 16.91
CA THR A 54 -3.76 -5.32 17.89
C THR A 54 -3.23 -3.90 17.93
N SER A 55 -2.20 -3.59 17.14
CA SER A 55 -1.61 -2.25 17.04
C SER A 55 -1.15 -1.95 15.61
N PRO A 56 -1.35 -0.72 15.09
CA PRO A 56 -0.92 -0.33 13.75
C PRO A 56 0.60 -0.10 13.66
N VAL A 57 1.06 0.34 12.48
CA VAL A 57 2.39 0.87 12.24
C VAL A 57 2.29 2.37 11.87
N PRO A 58 2.99 3.26 12.58
CA PRO A 58 3.71 3.02 13.84
C PRO A 58 2.76 2.54 14.95
N SER A 59 3.27 1.89 16.00
CA SER A 59 2.49 1.29 17.11
C SER A 59 1.81 2.31 18.02
N SER A 60 1.02 3.21 17.44
CA SER A 60 0.25 4.23 18.10
C SER A 60 -1.02 4.54 17.30
N GLY A 61 -2.11 4.85 18.00
CA GLY A 61 -3.39 5.16 17.38
C GLY A 61 -4.18 3.93 16.95
N SER A 62 -5.11 4.14 16.01
CA SER A 62 -6.00 3.11 15.46
C SER A 62 -5.56 2.69 14.07
N PHE A 63 -5.94 1.47 13.66
CA PHE A 63 -5.80 1.06 12.27
C PHE A 63 -6.59 1.99 11.34
N PRO A 64 -6.09 2.26 10.12
CA PRO A 64 -6.90 2.92 9.09
C PRO A 64 -8.11 2.06 8.76
N GLY A 65 -9.28 2.70 8.57
CA GLY A 65 -10.56 2.00 8.40
C GLY A 65 -10.62 1.07 7.18
N ASP A 66 -9.78 1.31 6.19
CA ASP A 66 -9.67 0.51 4.96
C ASP A 66 -8.35 -0.28 4.88
N ASN A 67 -7.56 -0.32 5.95
CA ASN A 67 -6.27 -1.00 6.02
C ASN A 67 -5.17 -0.38 5.12
N VAL A 68 -5.29 0.89 4.76
CA VAL A 68 -4.26 1.65 4.04
C VAL A 68 -4.05 3.00 4.73
N SER A 69 -2.82 3.30 5.14
CA SER A 69 -2.50 4.58 5.81
C SER A 69 -2.02 5.66 4.85
N PHE A 70 -1.81 5.32 3.57
CA PHE A 70 -1.46 6.30 2.55
C PHE A 70 -2.66 7.19 2.24
N THR A 71 -2.46 8.51 2.23
CA THR A 71 -3.50 9.46 1.86
C THR A 71 -4.09 9.13 0.48
N ASN A 72 -5.42 9.13 0.40
CA ASN A 72 -6.16 8.78 -0.82
C ASN A 72 -5.86 7.37 -1.37
N ASN A 73 -5.42 6.44 -0.52
CA ASN A 73 -5.10 5.06 -0.88
C ASN A 73 -4.15 4.94 -2.06
N ARG A 74 -3.12 5.79 -2.10
CA ARG A 74 -2.12 5.75 -3.15
C ARG A 74 -0.75 6.22 -2.69
N VAL A 75 0.28 5.70 -3.34
CA VAL A 75 1.65 6.17 -3.16
C VAL A 75 2.29 6.43 -4.51
N THR A 76 2.76 7.66 -4.72
CA THR A 76 3.44 8.09 -5.94
C THR A 76 4.92 8.20 -5.68
N ILE A 77 5.72 7.50 -6.49
CA ILE A 77 7.17 7.50 -6.49
C ILE A 77 7.64 8.39 -7.64
N ASN A 78 8.44 9.40 -7.31
CA ASN A 78 9.01 10.32 -8.28
C ASN A 78 10.28 9.75 -8.94
N PRO A 79 10.82 10.40 -9.99
CA PRO A 79 12.00 9.90 -10.70
C PRO A 79 13.27 9.74 -9.85
N ARG A 80 13.31 10.31 -8.63
CA ARG A 80 14.42 10.14 -7.68
C ARG A 80 14.25 8.91 -6.78
N GLY A 81 13.18 8.13 -6.97
CA GLY A 81 12.85 6.97 -6.15
C GLY A 81 12.19 7.31 -4.80
N MET A 82 11.90 8.60 -4.55
CA MET A 82 11.26 9.05 -3.31
C MET A 82 9.74 9.10 -3.48
N ILE A 83 8.99 9.00 -2.38
CA ILE A 83 7.54 9.19 -2.42
C ILE A 83 7.19 10.68 -2.27
N ASN A 84 6.11 11.11 -2.91
CA ASN A 84 5.67 12.52 -2.89
C ASN A 84 4.90 12.93 -1.62
N ILE A 85 5.13 12.24 -0.49
CA ILE A 85 4.54 12.54 0.82
C ILE A 85 5.62 12.55 1.92
N THR A 86 5.40 13.32 2.98
CA THR A 86 6.41 13.60 4.02
C THR A 86 6.54 12.51 5.08
N THR A 87 5.44 11.80 5.41
CA THR A 87 5.41 10.86 6.55
C THR A 87 5.61 9.39 6.14
N GLY A 88 5.32 9.05 4.88
CA GLY A 88 5.20 7.65 4.48
C GLY A 88 3.87 7.02 4.84
N GLY A 89 3.76 5.71 4.67
CA GLY A 89 2.54 4.97 4.94
C GLY A 89 2.71 3.47 4.78
N TYR A 90 1.65 2.74 5.11
CA TYR A 90 1.60 1.28 5.16
C TYR A 90 0.28 0.75 4.62
N VAL A 91 0.35 -0.40 3.99
CA VAL A 91 -0.79 -1.23 3.59
C VAL A 91 -0.74 -2.50 4.43
N TYR A 92 -1.87 -2.86 5.04
CA TYR A 92 -1.98 -4.07 5.85
C TYR A 92 -2.60 -5.17 4.99
N ILE A 93 -1.94 -6.33 4.97
CA ILE A 93 -2.37 -7.51 4.23
C ILE A 93 -2.48 -8.66 5.22
N ALA A 94 -3.61 -9.33 5.23
CA ALA A 94 -3.86 -10.52 6.03
C ALA A 94 -4.28 -11.70 5.16
N ASN A 95 -4.18 -12.90 5.73
CA ASN A 95 -4.65 -14.13 5.12
C ASN A 95 -5.73 -14.81 5.98
N ASN A 96 -6.28 -15.92 5.49
CA ASN A 96 -7.32 -16.69 6.21
C ASN A 96 -6.84 -17.37 7.51
N LYS A 97 -5.54 -17.34 7.82
CA LYS A 97 -4.95 -17.81 9.09
C LYS A 97 -4.65 -16.64 10.04
N SER A 98 -5.21 -15.46 9.76
CA SER A 98 -4.98 -14.22 10.50
C SER A 98 -3.51 -13.81 10.60
N ARG A 99 -2.65 -14.27 9.68
CA ARG A 99 -1.26 -13.80 9.60
C ARG A 99 -1.26 -12.47 8.88
N THR A 100 -0.65 -11.47 9.51
CA THR A 100 -0.66 -10.09 9.01
C THR A 100 0.73 -9.61 8.69
N PHE A 101 0.83 -8.95 7.55
CA PHE A 101 2.01 -8.22 7.12
C PHE A 101 1.64 -6.77 6.83
N THR A 102 2.62 -5.89 6.92
CA THR A 102 2.53 -4.55 6.35
C THR A 102 3.59 -4.37 5.28
N VAL A 103 3.21 -3.70 4.20
CA VAL A 103 4.14 -3.17 3.21
C VAL A 103 4.01 -1.66 3.24
N GLY A 104 5.11 -0.96 3.46
CA GLY A 104 5.13 0.50 3.57
C GLY A 104 6.28 1.14 2.84
N ALA A 105 6.22 2.45 2.73
CA ALA A 105 7.28 3.27 2.17
C ALA A 105 7.51 4.49 3.06
N LEU A 106 8.78 4.83 3.30
CA LEU A 106 9.18 6.09 3.93
C LEU A 106 9.28 7.20 2.88
N SER A 107 9.26 8.47 3.33
CA SER A 107 9.44 9.65 2.46
C SER A 107 10.69 9.58 1.58
N THR A 108 11.74 8.91 2.05
CA THR A 108 13.00 8.68 1.35
C THR A 108 12.93 7.63 0.24
N GLY A 109 11.81 6.92 0.07
CA GLY A 109 11.68 5.83 -0.89
C GLY A 109 12.02 4.45 -0.35
N VAL A 110 12.46 4.34 0.91
CA VAL A 110 12.75 3.05 1.54
C VAL A 110 11.45 2.25 1.69
N VAL A 111 11.43 1.05 1.10
CA VAL A 111 10.33 0.09 1.25
C VAL A 111 10.57 -0.76 2.48
N MET A 112 9.53 -0.92 3.30
CA MET A 112 9.54 -1.75 4.50
C MET A 112 8.50 -2.86 4.38
N LEU A 113 8.90 -4.08 4.71
CA LEU A 113 8.01 -5.20 4.94
C LEU A 113 8.10 -5.54 6.42
N LYS A 114 6.97 -5.59 7.12
CA LYS A 114 6.93 -6.05 8.51
C LYS A 114 5.89 -7.15 8.68
N LYS A 115 6.16 -8.06 9.61
CA LYS A 115 5.24 -9.13 10.01
C LYS A 115 4.82 -8.92 11.46
N TRP A 116 3.53 -9.11 11.74
CA TRP A 116 3.03 -9.18 13.10
C TRP A 116 3.37 -10.55 13.73
N ASP A 117 4.00 -10.55 14.90
CA ASP A 117 4.37 -11.78 15.63
C ASP A 117 3.41 -12.17 16.76
N GLY A 118 2.38 -11.34 17.02
CA GLY A 118 1.48 -11.48 18.17
C GLY A 118 1.60 -10.35 19.19
N SER A 119 2.73 -9.62 19.17
CA SER A 119 3.05 -8.56 20.12
C SER A 119 3.72 -7.33 19.50
N ALA A 120 4.47 -7.52 18.41
CA ALA A 120 5.22 -6.48 17.74
C ALA A 120 5.30 -6.70 16.21
N TRP A 121 5.68 -5.63 15.53
CA TRP A 121 6.00 -5.63 14.09
C TRP A 121 7.50 -5.80 13.88
N ASN A 122 7.91 -6.89 13.24
CA ASN A 122 9.31 -7.19 12.89
C ASN A 122 9.55 -7.12 11.39
#